data_AF-A0A2X1SDS7-F1
#
_entry.id   AF-A0A2X1SDS7-F1
#
_cell.length_a   1.000
_cell.length_b   1.000
_cell.length_c   1.000
_cell.angle_alpha   90.00
_cell.angle_beta   90.00
_cell.angle_gamma   90.00
#
_symmetry.space_group_name_H-M   'P 1'
#
loop_
_entity.id
_entity.type
_entity.pdbx_description
1 polymer ?
#
loop_
_entity_poly.entity_id
_entity_poly.type
_entity_poly.pdbx_seq_one_letter_code
_entity_poly.pdbx_strand_id
1 'polypeptide(L)'
;MGEFTELRELLERAVIDAPPVLVRDGGVSPRAIAKSWTSGGRWPMGATDYLDKLEIRERERLGLDTLKVGYNAVHGYYIQISRGQSHLAPIHYVRRQTLKNAERYIIPELKEYEDKVLTSKGKALALEKQLYDELFDLLLPHLADLQTSASALAELDVLVNLAERAETLNYCCPTFSDKPGIRISEGPPSSGRAGAERAVYRQPAAAGAAAADADHYRAEHGR
;
A
#
# COMPACT_ATOMS: atom_id res chain seq x y z
N MET A 1 9.25 -16.11 17.45
CA MET A 1 9.02 -14.96 16.55
C MET A 1 10.32 -14.68 15.83
N GLY A 2 10.31 -14.55 14.51
CA GLY A 2 11.50 -14.24 13.73
C GLY A 2 11.78 -12.73 13.78
N GLU A 3 13.05 -12.34 13.91
CA GLU A 3 13.46 -10.93 13.91
C GLU A 3 13.53 -10.33 12.49
N PHE A 4 13.70 -11.19 11.47
CA PHE A 4 13.75 -10.84 10.05
C PHE A 4 14.66 -9.64 9.72
N THR A 5 15.77 -9.48 10.45
CA THR A 5 16.66 -8.32 10.36
C THR A 5 17.16 -8.07 8.94
N GLU A 6 17.52 -9.13 8.21
CA GLU A 6 17.98 -9.03 6.81
C GLU A 6 16.87 -8.55 5.86
N LEU A 7 15.63 -9.02 6.04
CA LEU A 7 14.48 -8.56 5.24
C LEU A 7 14.11 -7.12 5.58
N ARG A 8 14.20 -6.74 6.86
CA ARG A 8 14.01 -5.35 7.29
C ARG A 8 15.03 -4.43 6.63
N GLU A 9 16.32 -4.75 6.71
CA GLU A 9 17.37 -3.98 6.06
C GLU A 9 17.24 -3.93 4.54
N LEU A 10 16.78 -5.03 3.92
CA LEU A 10 16.49 -5.07 2.49
C LEU A 10 15.38 -4.07 2.13
N LEU A 11 14.27 -4.05 2.89
CA LEU A 11 13.14 -3.16 2.65
C LEU A 11 13.47 -1.69 2.94
N GLU A 12 14.18 -1.41 4.04
CA GLU A 12 14.65 -0.06 4.41
C GLU A 12 15.58 0.52 3.34
N ARG A 13 16.34 -0.34 2.67
CA ARG A 13 17.09 0.06 1.48
C ARG A 13 16.12 0.21 0.31
N ALA A 14 15.40 -0.83 -0.08
CA ALA A 14 14.70 -0.92 -1.37
C ALA A 14 13.49 0.02 -1.55
N VAL A 15 12.84 0.47 -0.46
CA VAL A 15 11.58 1.23 -0.49
C VAL A 15 11.73 2.54 0.28
N ILE A 16 11.16 3.63 -0.26
CA ILE A 16 11.10 4.91 0.46
C ILE A 16 10.08 4.85 1.61
N ASP A 17 10.23 5.69 2.64
CA ASP A 17 9.35 5.69 3.83
C ASP A 17 7.85 5.83 3.50
N ALA A 18 7.51 6.62 2.50
CA ALA A 18 6.14 6.89 2.07
C ALA A 18 5.99 6.63 0.57
N PRO A 19 5.89 5.37 0.13
CA PRO A 19 5.77 5.05 -1.28
C PRO A 19 4.39 5.46 -1.81
N PRO A 20 4.29 5.81 -3.10
CA PRO A 20 3.00 6.01 -3.75
C PRO A 20 2.18 4.72 -3.79
N VAL A 21 0.85 4.86 -3.84
CA VAL A 21 -0.09 3.73 -3.80
C VAL A 21 0.13 2.74 -4.94
N LEU A 22 0.57 3.22 -6.10
CA LEU A 22 0.75 2.40 -7.30
C LEU A 22 2.18 2.53 -7.84
N VAL A 23 2.83 1.38 -8.05
CA VAL A 23 4.18 1.30 -8.64
C VAL A 23 4.26 1.92 -10.05
N ARG A 24 3.13 1.94 -10.78
CA ARG A 24 3.05 2.53 -12.13
C ARG A 24 3.32 4.04 -12.15
N ASP A 25 3.15 4.72 -11.03
CA ASP A 25 3.36 6.16 -10.92
C ASP A 25 4.84 6.48 -10.63
N GLY A 26 5.63 5.45 -10.31
CA GLY A 26 7.07 5.51 -10.02
C GLY A 26 7.37 6.19 -8.68
N GLY A 27 8.64 6.13 -8.26
CA GLY A 27 9.08 6.76 -7.00
C GLY A 27 8.85 5.89 -5.76
N VAL A 28 8.78 4.57 -5.93
CA VAL A 28 8.72 3.57 -4.86
C VAL A 28 10.13 3.27 -4.32
N SER A 29 11.14 3.23 -5.19
CA SER A 29 12.50 2.89 -4.79
C SER A 29 13.40 4.12 -4.63
N PRO A 30 14.28 4.15 -3.61
CA PRO A 30 15.26 5.21 -3.48
C PRO A 30 16.14 5.25 -4.72
N ARG A 31 16.25 6.43 -5.32
CA ARG A 31 17.05 6.75 -6.52
C ARG A 31 18.51 6.26 -6.44
N ALA A 32 18.99 5.92 -5.24
CA ALA A 32 20.31 5.40 -4.94
C ALA A 32 20.48 3.89 -5.20
N ILE A 33 19.43 3.07 -5.10
CA ILE A 33 19.54 1.61 -5.30
C ILE A 33 19.53 1.22 -6.77
N ALA A 34 18.85 2.02 -7.60
CA ALA A 34 19.00 1.93 -9.05
C ALA A 34 20.47 2.10 -9.50
N LYS A 35 21.32 2.79 -8.73
CA LYS A 35 22.75 2.97 -9.04
C LYS A 35 23.65 1.82 -8.57
N SER A 36 23.27 1.08 -7.52
CA SER A 36 24.09 -0.04 -7.02
C SER A 36 23.77 -1.35 -7.75
N TRP A 37 22.53 -1.53 -8.21
CA TRP A 37 22.12 -2.71 -8.98
C TRP A 37 22.37 -2.55 -10.49
N THR A 38 22.46 -1.31 -10.98
CA THR A 38 22.74 -1.02 -12.39
C THR A 38 23.95 -0.10 -12.50
N SER A 39 25.08 -0.69 -12.87
CA SER A 39 26.30 0.00 -13.28
C SER A 39 26.04 0.86 -14.51
N GLY A 40 25.60 2.10 -14.30
CA GLY A 40 25.50 3.11 -15.37
C GLY A 40 24.15 3.81 -15.42
N GLY A 41 23.91 4.75 -14.51
CA GLY A 41 22.66 5.50 -14.52
C GLY A 41 22.66 6.74 -13.65
N ARG A 42 23.57 7.68 -13.90
CA ARG A 42 23.38 9.05 -13.40
C ARG A 42 22.26 9.67 -14.21
N TRP A 43 21.04 9.59 -13.69
CA TRP A 43 19.92 10.36 -14.24
C TRP A 43 20.15 11.84 -14.05
N PRO A 44 19.83 12.67 -15.05
CA PRO A 44 20.05 14.10 -14.95
C PRO A 44 19.07 14.67 -13.93
N MET A 45 19.59 15.12 -12.80
CA MET A 45 18.93 16.14 -11.98
C MET A 45 18.82 17.49 -12.71
N GLY A 46 19.25 17.58 -13.97
CA GLY A 46 19.26 18.81 -14.78
C GLY A 46 18.02 19.03 -15.64
N ALA A 47 16.91 18.33 -15.39
CA ALA A 47 15.74 18.48 -16.26
C ALA A 47 15.06 19.85 -16.12
N THR A 48 15.03 20.39 -14.90
CA THR A 48 14.60 21.76 -14.61
C THR A 48 15.66 22.78 -15.04
N ASP A 49 16.94 22.50 -14.74
CA ASP A 49 18.05 23.43 -15.04
C ASP A 49 18.24 23.70 -16.54
N TYR A 50 17.99 22.72 -17.42
CA TYR A 50 18.02 22.95 -18.87
C TYR A 50 16.86 23.81 -19.36
N LEU A 51 15.64 23.60 -18.84
CA LEU A 51 14.46 24.36 -19.23
C LEU A 51 14.57 25.81 -18.76
N ASP A 52 15.09 26.04 -17.55
CA ASP A 52 15.31 27.38 -17.00
C ASP A 52 16.35 28.14 -17.82
N LYS A 53 17.45 27.48 -18.21
CA LYS A 53 18.47 28.05 -19.10
C LYS A 53 17.93 28.36 -20.48
N LEU A 54 17.08 27.49 -21.04
CA LEU A 54 16.44 27.70 -22.33
C LEU A 54 15.47 28.90 -22.27
N GLU A 55 14.68 29.01 -21.20
CA GLU A 55 13.77 30.14 -20.99
C GLU A 55 14.53 31.46 -20.93
N ILE A 56 15.60 31.55 -20.13
CA ILE A 56 16.43 32.75 -20.02
C ILE A 56 17.05 33.10 -21.38
N ARG A 57 17.64 32.12 -22.07
CA ARG A 57 18.29 32.32 -23.37
C ARG A 57 17.32 32.89 -24.41
N GLU A 58 16.13 32.31 -24.54
CA GLU A 58 15.15 32.76 -25.53
C GLU A 58 14.50 34.08 -25.14
N ARG A 59 14.31 34.33 -23.84
CA ARG A 59 13.82 35.62 -23.32
C ARG A 59 14.78 36.75 -23.65
N GLU A 60 16.08 36.56 -23.41
CA GLU A 60 17.12 37.55 -23.72
C GLU A 60 17.30 37.75 -25.22
N ARG A 61 17.26 36.67 -26.00
CA ARG A 61 17.42 36.71 -27.46
C ARG A 61 16.29 37.47 -28.16
N LEU A 62 15.05 37.29 -27.71
CA LEU A 62 13.86 37.87 -28.34
C LEU A 62 13.41 39.17 -27.66
N GLY A 63 13.94 39.49 -26.47
CA GLY A 63 13.47 40.62 -25.66
C GLY A 63 12.02 40.47 -25.18
N LEU A 64 11.54 39.23 -25.02
CA LEU A 64 10.15 38.92 -24.71
C LEU A 64 9.98 38.49 -23.26
N ASP A 65 9.72 39.43 -22.36
CA ASP A 65 9.55 39.15 -20.92
C ASP A 65 8.36 38.22 -20.59
N THR A 66 7.43 38.02 -21.52
CA THR A 66 6.28 37.12 -21.32
C THR A 66 6.54 35.67 -21.73
N LEU A 67 7.74 35.37 -22.27
CA LEU A 67 8.11 34.05 -22.71
C LEU A 67 8.26 33.10 -21.51
N LYS A 68 7.54 31.98 -21.55
CA LYS A 68 7.64 30.92 -20.53
C LYS A 68 7.73 29.54 -21.16
N VAL A 69 8.61 28.70 -20.63
CA VAL A 69 8.68 27.28 -21.00
C VAL A 69 7.78 26.49 -20.06
N GLY A 70 6.93 25.62 -20.61
CA GLY A 70 6.00 24.82 -19.83
C GLY A 70 5.82 23.42 -20.39
N TYR A 71 5.13 22.57 -19.63
CA TYR A 71 4.77 21.22 -20.04
C TYR A 71 3.26 21.01 -19.89
N ASN A 72 2.65 20.36 -20.89
CA ASN A 72 1.28 19.89 -20.83
C ASN A 72 1.25 18.39 -21.15
N ALA A 73 0.47 17.61 -20.41
CA ALA A 73 0.38 16.16 -20.61
C ALA A 73 -0.11 15.75 -22.02
N VAL A 74 -0.89 16.59 -22.71
CA VAL A 74 -1.44 16.30 -24.05
C VAL A 74 -0.53 16.79 -25.17
N HIS A 75 0.08 17.96 -24.99
CA HIS A 75 0.84 18.64 -26.04
C HIS A 75 2.35 18.69 -25.81
N GLY A 76 2.85 18.07 -24.75
CA GLY A 76 4.28 18.04 -24.42
C GLY A 76 4.80 19.38 -23.91
N TYR A 77 6.11 19.57 -24.05
CA TYR A 77 6.80 20.82 -23.77
C TYR A 77 6.44 21.89 -24.79
N TYR A 78 6.37 23.14 -24.35
CA TYR A 78 6.04 24.27 -25.20
C TYR A 78 6.70 25.55 -24.70
N ILE A 79 6.87 26.49 -25.63
CA ILE A 79 7.21 27.88 -25.36
C ILE A 79 5.94 28.70 -25.51
N GLN A 80 5.53 29.37 -24.45
CA GLN A 80 4.36 30.23 -24.42
C GLN A 80 4.75 31.68 -24.60
N ILE A 81 4.10 32.36 -25.56
CA ILE A 81 4.27 33.79 -25.84
C ILE A 81 2.90 34.45 -25.73
N SER A 82 2.83 35.67 -25.19
CA SER A 82 1.58 36.45 -25.16
C SER A 82 1.06 36.72 -26.58
N ARG A 83 -0.26 36.70 -26.78
CA ARG A 83 -0.87 36.93 -28.09
C ARG A 83 -0.53 38.29 -28.69
N GLY A 84 -0.27 39.30 -27.85
CA GLY A 84 0.19 40.61 -28.32
C GLY A 84 1.60 40.60 -28.92
N GLN A 85 2.42 39.61 -28.55
CA GLN A 85 3.83 39.47 -28.94
C GLN A 85 4.09 38.28 -29.86
N SER A 86 3.06 37.50 -30.22
CA SER A 86 3.21 36.29 -31.05
C SER A 86 3.72 36.58 -32.47
N HIS A 87 3.51 37.80 -32.97
CA HIS A 87 4.06 38.26 -34.25
C HIS A 87 5.59 38.41 -34.26
N LEU A 88 6.22 38.47 -33.08
CA LEU A 88 7.67 38.54 -32.91
C LEU A 88 8.31 37.14 -32.83
N ALA A 89 7.51 36.08 -32.85
CA ALA A 89 8.01 34.71 -32.83
C ALA A 89 8.79 34.40 -34.12
N PRO A 90 10.01 33.84 -34.03
CA PRO A 90 10.80 33.47 -35.21
C PRO A 90 10.13 32.41 -36.09
N ILE A 91 10.51 32.35 -37.37
CA ILE A 91 9.96 31.38 -38.34
C ILE A 91 10.21 29.91 -37.94
N HIS A 92 11.30 29.64 -37.21
CA HIS A 92 11.62 28.28 -36.75
C HIS A 92 10.76 27.81 -35.55
N TYR A 93 9.90 28.67 -35.01
CA TYR A 93 8.93 28.31 -33.98
C TYR A 93 7.69 27.71 -34.63
N VAL A 94 7.51 26.40 -34.46
CA VAL A 94 6.34 25.70 -34.99
C VAL A 94 5.19 25.84 -34.00
N ARG A 95 4.08 26.44 -34.42
CA ARG A 95 2.90 26.65 -33.57
C ARG A 95 2.24 25.31 -33.23
N ARG A 96 2.01 25.02 -31.94
CA ARG A 96 1.32 23.80 -31.45
C ARG A 96 -0.10 24.05 -30.97
N GLN A 97 -0.35 25.16 -30.28
CA GLN A 97 -1.67 25.44 -29.68
C GLN A 97 -1.93 26.94 -29.62
N THR A 98 -3.18 27.33 -29.88
CA THR A 98 -3.64 28.72 -29.74
C THR A 98 -4.57 28.82 -28.53
N LEU A 99 -4.28 29.74 -27.61
CA LEU A 99 -5.13 30.05 -26.45
C LEU A 99 -5.72 31.46 -26.61
N LYS A 100 -6.68 31.82 -25.75
CA LYS A 100 -7.35 33.12 -25.77
C LYS A 100 -6.35 34.29 -25.69
N ASN A 101 -5.36 34.17 -24.79
CA ASN A 101 -4.40 35.24 -24.46
C ASN A 101 -2.93 34.90 -24.80
N ALA A 102 -2.65 33.70 -25.30
CA ALA A 102 -1.28 33.24 -25.54
C ALA A 102 -1.21 32.24 -26.71
N GLU A 103 -0.02 32.12 -27.29
CA GLU A 103 0.30 31.16 -28.33
C GLU A 103 1.42 30.25 -27.84
N ARG A 104 1.31 28.95 -28.14
CA ARG A 104 2.28 27.93 -27.76
C ARG A 104 3.02 27.41 -28.99
N TYR A 105 4.33 27.34 -28.88
CA TYR A 105 5.25 26.93 -29.94
C TYR A 105 6.17 25.80 -29.47
N ILE A 106 6.71 25.07 -30.44
CA ILE A 106 7.78 24.08 -30.23
C ILE A 106 8.96 24.44 -31.15
N ILE A 107 10.18 24.28 -30.64
CA ILE A 107 11.41 24.39 -31.42
C ILE A 107 12.05 23.00 -31.55
N PRO A 108 12.84 22.73 -32.62
CA PRO A 108 13.47 21.42 -32.83
C PRO A 108 14.32 20.96 -31.63
N GLU A 109 15.10 21.86 -31.04
CA GLU A 109 15.94 21.58 -29.85
C GLU A 109 15.11 21.08 -28.65
N LEU A 110 13.95 21.72 -28.40
CA LEU A 110 13.05 21.35 -27.30
C LEU A 110 12.33 20.03 -27.58
N LYS A 111 12.06 19.71 -28.85
CA LYS A 111 11.49 18.43 -29.26
C LYS A 111 12.49 17.28 -29.06
N GLU A 112 13.74 17.45 -29.44
CA GLU A 112 14.79 16.44 -29.19
C GLU A 112 14.98 16.20 -27.69
N TYR A 113 14.93 17.27 -26.90
CA TYR A 113 14.97 17.18 -25.44
C TYR A 113 13.75 16.43 -24.87
N GLU A 114 12.53 16.73 -25.35
CA GLU A 114 11.31 16.02 -24.98
C GLU A 114 11.43 14.52 -25.25
N ASP A 115 11.83 14.14 -26.46
CA ASP A 115 11.99 12.74 -26.86
C ASP A 115 13.01 12.02 -25.97
N LYS A 116 14.12 12.69 -25.64
CA LYS A 116 15.14 12.17 -24.75
C LYS A 116 14.64 12.00 -23.31
N VAL A 117 13.91 12.99 -22.78
CA VAL A 117 13.35 12.94 -21.42
C VAL A 117 12.27 11.88 -21.30
N LEU A 118 11.34 11.79 -22.26
CA LEU A 118 10.27 10.79 -22.27
C LEU A 118 10.83 9.37 -22.40
N THR A 119 11.77 9.15 -23.33
CA THR A 119 12.43 7.85 -23.51
C THR A 119 13.17 7.44 -22.25
N SER A 120 13.89 8.38 -21.64
CA SER A 120 14.56 8.12 -20.39
C SER A 120 13.51 7.74 -19.36
N LYS A 121 12.53 8.62 -19.05
CA LYS A 121 11.50 8.41 -18.01
C LYS A 121 10.81 7.04 -18.13
N GLY A 122 10.48 6.61 -19.35
CA GLY A 122 9.95 5.27 -19.60
C GLY A 122 10.91 4.15 -19.18
N LYS A 123 12.20 4.26 -19.48
CA LYS A 123 13.23 3.32 -19.04
C LYS A 123 13.43 3.30 -17.51
N ALA A 124 13.36 4.46 -16.84
CA ALA A 124 13.40 4.48 -15.37
C ALA A 124 12.23 3.71 -14.77
N LEU A 125 11.02 3.98 -15.27
CA LEU A 125 9.82 3.33 -14.74
C LEU A 125 9.83 1.82 -15.00
N ALA A 126 10.30 1.40 -16.18
CA ALA A 126 10.46 -0.01 -16.50
C ALA A 126 11.47 -0.70 -15.58
N LEU A 127 12.63 -0.06 -15.32
CA LEU A 127 13.64 -0.58 -14.40
C LEU A 127 13.12 -0.62 -12.96
N GLU A 128 12.40 0.41 -12.52
CA GLU A 128 11.80 0.44 -11.18
C GLU A 128 10.79 -0.69 -10.99
N LYS A 129 9.98 -0.98 -12.02
CA LYS A 129 9.10 -2.14 -12.01
C LYS A 129 9.88 -3.45 -11.89
N GLN A 130 10.97 -3.62 -12.65
CA GLN A 130 11.80 -4.82 -12.58
C GLN A 130 12.40 -5.02 -11.18
N LEU A 131 12.96 -3.97 -10.58
CA LEU A 131 13.51 -4.02 -9.22
C LEU A 131 12.43 -4.34 -8.17
N TYR A 132 11.22 -3.83 -8.37
CA TYR A 132 10.07 -4.15 -7.52
C TYR A 132 9.64 -5.61 -7.65
N ASP A 133 9.65 -6.16 -8.87
CA ASP A 133 9.35 -7.57 -9.11
C ASP A 133 10.45 -8.48 -8.48
N GLU A 134 11.72 -8.12 -8.63
CA GLU A 134 12.86 -8.82 -8.00
C GLU A 134 12.81 -8.83 -6.47
N LEU A 135 12.22 -7.80 -5.85
CA LEU A 135 12.00 -7.76 -4.41
C LEU A 135 11.08 -8.90 -3.95
N PHE A 136 10.06 -9.26 -4.73
CA PHE A 136 9.21 -10.40 -4.40
C PHE A 136 9.98 -11.71 -4.49
N ASP A 137 10.84 -11.88 -5.49
CA ASP A 137 11.66 -13.09 -5.62
C ASP A 137 12.58 -13.30 -4.40
N LEU A 138 13.02 -12.21 -3.77
CA LEU A 138 13.79 -12.25 -2.52
C LEU A 138 12.93 -12.49 -1.26
N LEU A 139 11.68 -12.02 -1.23
CA LEU A 139 10.79 -12.16 -0.08
C LEU A 139 10.04 -13.49 -0.05
N LEU A 140 9.63 -14.02 -1.21
CA LEU A 140 8.80 -15.22 -1.34
C LEU A 140 9.38 -16.47 -0.65
N PRO A 141 10.69 -16.73 -0.66
CA PRO A 141 11.26 -17.87 0.08
C PRO A 141 10.99 -17.84 1.59
N HIS A 142 10.79 -16.65 2.18
CA HIS A 142 10.55 -16.46 3.60
C HIS A 142 9.05 -16.38 3.96
N LEU A 143 8.15 -16.61 2.99
CA LEU A 143 6.71 -16.42 3.17
C LEU A 143 6.14 -17.25 4.33
N ALA A 144 6.55 -18.51 4.47
CA ALA A 144 6.05 -19.39 5.52
C ALA A 144 6.43 -18.90 6.94
N ASP A 145 7.66 -18.40 7.09
CA ASP A 145 8.15 -17.85 8.35
C ASP A 145 7.42 -16.54 8.69
N LEU A 146 7.20 -15.68 7.68
CA LEU A 146 6.44 -14.44 7.83
C LEU A 146 4.99 -14.71 8.26
N GLN A 147 4.33 -15.70 7.66
CA GLN A 147 2.97 -16.11 8.04
C GLN A 147 2.92 -16.64 9.49
N THR A 148 3.89 -17.47 9.87
CA THR A 148 4.00 -17.98 11.24
C THR A 148 4.18 -16.84 12.24
N SER A 149 5.04 -15.86 11.91
CA SER A 149 5.25 -14.69 12.75
C SER A 149 3.99 -13.82 12.85
N ALA A 150 3.27 -13.61 11.75
CA ALA A 150 2.02 -12.86 11.74
C ALA A 150 0.95 -13.55 12.61
N SER A 151 0.84 -14.88 12.55
CA SER A 151 -0.07 -15.65 13.40
C SER A 151 0.27 -15.51 14.87
N ALA A 152 1.56 -15.61 15.22
CA ALA A 152 2.01 -15.47 16.61
C ALA A 152 1.78 -14.04 17.14
N LEU A 153 1.95 -13.02 16.30
CA LEU A 153 1.64 -11.62 16.67
C LEU A 153 0.14 -11.41 16.87
N ALA A 154 -0.70 -11.98 16.00
CA ALA A 154 -2.15 -11.91 16.14
C ALA A 154 -2.64 -12.62 17.42
N GLU A 155 -2.10 -13.80 17.72
CA GLU A 155 -2.41 -14.52 18.96
C GLU A 155 -1.98 -13.71 20.19
N LEU A 156 -0.79 -13.12 20.17
CA LEU A 156 -0.30 -12.27 21.25
C LEU A 156 -1.22 -11.05 21.45
N ASP A 157 -1.62 -10.37 20.38
CA ASP A 157 -2.53 -9.23 20.44
C ASP A 157 -3.87 -9.61 21.09
N VAL A 158 -4.45 -10.75 20.68
CA VAL A 158 -5.68 -11.27 21.29
C VAL A 158 -5.51 -11.59 22.77
N LEU A 159 -4.43 -12.28 23.15
CA LEU A 159 -4.18 -12.64 24.55
C LEU A 159 -3.92 -11.42 25.42
N VAL A 160 -3.17 -10.42 24.93
CA VAL A 160 -2.93 -9.16 25.63
C VAL A 160 -4.24 -8.39 25.80
N ASN A 161 -5.06 -8.31 24.75
CA ASN A 161 -6.38 -7.70 24.84
C ASN A 161 -7.29 -8.43 25.84
N LEU A 162 -7.32 -9.77 25.84
CA LEU A 162 -8.11 -10.55 26.79
C LEU A 162 -7.63 -10.39 28.24
N ALA A 163 -6.32 -10.31 28.46
CA ALA A 163 -5.74 -10.07 29.79
C ALA A 163 -6.12 -8.68 30.30
N GLU A 164 -5.99 -7.65 29.47
CA GLU A 164 -6.37 -6.29 29.81
C GLU A 164 -7.89 -6.18 30.06
N ARG A 165 -8.73 -6.83 29.23
CA ARG A 165 -10.18 -6.89 29.45
C ARG A 165 -10.51 -7.61 30.75
N ALA A 166 -9.80 -8.69 31.08
CA ALA A 166 -10.04 -9.43 32.32
C ALA A 166 -9.71 -8.59 33.56
N GLU A 167 -8.64 -7.80 33.52
CA GLU A 167 -8.29 -6.87 34.59
C GLU A 167 -9.31 -5.73 34.70
N THR A 168 -9.57 -5.02 33.60
CA THR A 168 -10.46 -3.84 33.55
C THR A 168 -11.91 -4.18 33.90
N LEU A 169 -12.40 -5.35 33.48
CA LEU A 169 -13.77 -5.80 33.73
C LEU A 169 -13.88 -6.75 34.93
N ASN A 170 -12.77 -6.97 35.65
CA ASN A 170 -12.68 -7.84 36.83
C ASN A 170 -13.19 -9.27 36.56
N TYR A 171 -12.81 -9.84 35.41
CA TYR A 171 -13.08 -11.23 35.07
C TYR A 171 -12.15 -12.16 35.86
N CYS A 172 -12.60 -13.40 36.03
CA CYS A 172 -11.81 -14.46 36.64
C CYS A 172 -11.61 -15.62 35.65
N CYS A 173 -10.50 -16.34 35.81
CA CYS A 173 -10.22 -17.51 34.98
C CYS A 173 -11.21 -18.63 35.33
N PRO A 174 -12.00 -19.15 34.36
CA PRO A 174 -12.92 -20.25 34.60
C PRO A 174 -12.15 -21.55 34.85
N THR A 175 -12.76 -22.46 35.61
CA THR A 175 -12.25 -23.82 35.82
C THR A 175 -13.15 -24.84 35.13
N PHE A 176 -12.54 -25.91 34.63
CA PHE A 176 -13.25 -26.98 33.92
C PHE A 176 -13.45 -28.21 34.82
N SER A 177 -14.55 -28.94 34.60
CA SER A 177 -14.91 -30.17 35.33
C SER A 177 -15.35 -31.24 34.33
N ASP A 178 -15.00 -32.50 34.59
CA ASP A 178 -15.36 -33.64 33.74
C ASP A 178 -16.86 -33.98 33.79
N LYS A 179 -17.59 -33.44 34.77
CA LYS A 179 -19.04 -33.61 34.91
C LYS A 179 -19.79 -32.50 34.16
N PRO A 180 -20.85 -32.81 33.40
CA PRO A 180 -21.71 -31.81 32.80
C PRO A 180 -22.35 -30.89 33.85
N GLY A 181 -22.26 -29.58 33.64
CA GLY A 181 -22.89 -28.57 34.50
C GLY A 181 -22.23 -27.20 34.36
N ILE A 182 -22.94 -26.15 34.78
CA ILE A 182 -22.45 -24.77 34.81
C ILE A 182 -22.71 -24.22 36.21
N ARG A 183 -21.66 -23.70 36.87
CA ARG A 183 -21.76 -22.96 38.13
C ARG A 183 -21.22 -21.56 37.91
N ILE A 184 -22.01 -20.56 38.26
CA ILE A 184 -21.63 -19.15 38.18
C ILE A 184 -21.84 -18.55 39.56
N SER A 185 -20.77 -17.97 40.12
CA SER A 185 -20.80 -17.19 41.36
C SER A 185 -20.61 -15.71 41.03
N GLU A 186 -21.36 -14.84 41.68
CA GLU A 186 -21.15 -13.39 41.55
C GLU A 186 -19.88 -12.96 42.29
N GLY A 187 -18.86 -12.53 41.54
CA GLY A 187 -17.62 -11.97 42.06
C GLY A 187 -16.39 -12.88 41.87
N PRO A 188 -15.17 -12.30 41.87
CA PRO A 188 -13.94 -13.06 41.68
C PRO A 188 -13.69 -14.00 42.88
N PRO A 189 -13.07 -15.19 42.66
CA PRO A 189 -12.82 -16.19 43.72
C PRO A 189 -12.04 -15.65 44.93
N SER A 190 -11.21 -14.62 44.72
CA SER A 190 -10.39 -13.98 45.76
C SER A 190 -11.14 -13.02 46.68
N SER A 191 -12.38 -12.65 46.36
CA SER A 191 -13.11 -11.60 47.08
C SER A 191 -13.66 -12.03 48.44
N GLY A 192 -13.57 -13.33 48.81
CA GLY A 192 -14.04 -13.85 50.10
C GLY A 192 -15.54 -13.63 50.38
N ARG A 193 -16.27 -13.06 49.41
CA ARG A 193 -17.71 -12.83 49.49
C ARG A 193 -18.37 -14.12 49.03
N ALA A 194 -19.06 -14.79 49.95
CA ALA A 194 -19.98 -15.88 49.64
C ALA A 194 -21.14 -15.31 48.78
N GLY A 195 -20.91 -15.19 47.47
CA GLY A 195 -21.94 -14.87 46.50
C GLY A 195 -22.85 -16.08 46.30
N ALA A 196 -24.16 -15.84 46.31
CA ALA A 196 -25.18 -16.88 46.19
C ALA A 196 -24.91 -17.81 44.98
N GLU A 197 -24.68 -19.10 45.24
CA GLU A 197 -24.57 -20.11 44.20
C GLU A 197 -25.90 -20.21 43.44
N ARG A 198 -25.94 -19.72 42.20
CA ARG A 198 -26.96 -20.15 41.24
C ARG A 198 -26.39 -21.30 40.42
N ALA A 199 -26.53 -22.52 40.94
CA ALA A 199 -26.31 -23.72 40.15
C ALA A 199 -27.47 -23.88 39.16
N VAL A 200 -27.24 -23.61 37.87
CA VAL A 200 -28.18 -24.00 36.83
C VAL A 200 -27.91 -25.47 36.51
N TYR A 201 -28.51 -26.37 37.29
CA TYR A 201 -28.57 -27.78 36.93
C TYR A 201 -29.53 -27.95 35.76
N ARG A 202 -29.00 -28.07 34.54
CA ARG A 202 -29.75 -28.72 33.46
C ARG A 202 -29.63 -30.22 33.70
N GLN A 203 -30.72 -30.86 34.14
CA GLN A 203 -30.77 -32.32 34.31
C GLN A 203 -30.25 -33.00 33.03
N PRO A 204 -29.38 -34.02 33.14
CA PRO A 204 -29.13 -34.90 32.02
C PRO A 204 -30.44 -35.64 31.74
N ALA A 205 -30.97 -35.52 30.52
CA ALA A 205 -32.04 -36.39 30.06
C ALA A 205 -31.56 -37.83 30.25
N ALA A 206 -32.24 -38.57 31.14
CA ALA A 206 -31.89 -39.92 31.51
C ALA A 206 -31.81 -40.79 30.26
N ALA A 207 -30.62 -41.35 30.00
CA ALA A 207 -30.45 -42.42 29.04
C ALA A 207 -30.88 -43.74 29.70
N GLY A 208 -31.98 -44.30 29.20
CA GLY A 208 -32.21 -45.75 29.15
C GLY A 208 -33.13 -46.36 30.21
N ALA A 209 -34.37 -46.69 29.81
CA ALA A 209 -34.91 -48.06 29.78
C ALA A 209 -36.45 -48.05 29.79
N ALA A 210 -37.06 -48.23 28.61
CA ALA A 210 -38.38 -48.86 28.48
C ALA A 210 -38.45 -49.51 27.10
N ALA A 211 -38.04 -50.77 27.04
CA ALA A 211 -38.52 -51.69 26.02
C ALA A 211 -39.88 -52.21 26.49
N ALA A 212 -40.94 -51.83 25.78
CA ALA A 212 -42.18 -52.59 25.59
C ALA A 212 -43.17 -51.73 24.79
N ASP A 213 -43.86 -52.36 23.84
CA ASP A 213 -45.07 -51.91 23.16
C ASP A 213 -44.96 -50.75 22.17
N ALA A 214 -44.79 -51.09 20.88
CA ALA A 214 -45.83 -50.85 19.87
C ALA A 214 -45.36 -51.35 18.49
N ASP A 215 -45.47 -52.66 18.27
CA ASP A 215 -45.89 -53.20 16.97
C ASP A 215 -47.25 -52.59 16.63
N HIS A 216 -47.32 -51.41 15.98
CA HIS A 216 -48.55 -51.00 15.29
C HIS A 216 -48.48 -49.83 14.27
N TYR A 217 -47.32 -49.42 13.74
CA TYR A 217 -47.33 -48.34 12.72
C TYR A 217 -46.23 -48.47 11.65
N ARG A 218 -46.11 -49.66 11.03
CA ARG A 218 -45.31 -49.84 9.81
C ARG A 218 -46.00 -50.70 8.74
N ALA A 219 -47.32 -50.62 8.70
CA ALA A 219 -48.14 -51.14 7.61
C ALA A 219 -49.26 -50.14 7.31
N GLU A 220 -48.91 -48.98 6.75
CA GLU A 220 -49.70 -48.30 5.72
C GLU A 220 -48.91 -47.09 5.22
N HIS A 221 -48.80 -46.99 3.89
CA HIS A 221 -48.15 -45.93 3.12
C HIS A 221 -46.64 -46.08 2.86
N GLY A 222 -46.28 -47.25 2.34
CA GLY A 222 -45.35 -47.28 1.21
C GLY A 222 -46.14 -47.12 -0.09
N ARG A 223 -45.91 -46.02 -0.81
CA ARG A 223 -45.71 -45.92 -2.26
C ARG A 223 -45.29 -44.51 -2.64
#